data_AF-A0A839W9X8-F1
#
_entry.id   AF-A0A839W9X8-F1
#
_cell.length_a   1.000
_cell.length_b   1.000
_cell.length_c   1.000
_cell.angle_alpha   90.00
_cell.angle_beta   90.00
_cell.angle_gamma   90.00
#
_symmetry.space_group_name_H-M   'P 1'
#
loop_
_entity.id
_entity.type
_entity.pdbx_description
1 polymer ?
#
loop_
_entity_poly.entity_id
_entity_poly.type
_entity_poly.pdbx_seq_one_letter_code
_entity_poly.pdbx_strand_id
1 'polypeptide(L)'
;MKNDKSTNVKQLVERLREIQKQSDITIPGWMLDENRYGKGELTVEEQREWAETIVQSMRGTVALLYLISCEKRWGLREGEYQIKTGEFTFGLTRELIENLLIKHVERTLIEHRPQEQYLAVFQFYYADDQRVKDGGQSWFSSFLDDIFVDLAVRLRTGETMPVKPVMH
;
A
#
# COMPACT_ATOMS: atom_id res chain seq x y z
N MET A 1 14.96 38.03 -0.25
CA MET A 1 14.42 36.71 -0.66
C MET A 1 14.58 35.60 0.41
N LYS A 2 14.41 35.89 1.71
CA LYS A 2 14.38 34.85 2.79
C LYS A 2 12.96 34.50 3.31
N ASN A 3 11.93 35.31 2.99
CA ASN A 3 10.57 35.14 3.53
C ASN A 3 9.73 34.06 2.86
N ASP A 4 10.03 33.67 1.62
CA ASP A 4 9.13 32.81 0.83
C ASP A 4 9.25 31.33 1.23
N LYS A 5 10.48 30.83 1.40
CA LYS A 5 10.73 29.44 1.80
C LYS A 5 10.23 29.12 3.22
N SER A 6 10.40 30.05 4.15
CA SER A 6 9.95 29.87 5.54
C SER A 6 8.43 29.80 5.64
N THR A 7 7.72 30.63 4.87
CA THR A 7 6.26 30.59 4.76
C THR A 7 5.77 29.27 4.14
N ASN A 8 6.45 28.78 3.09
CA ASN A 8 6.09 27.51 2.45
C ASN A 8 6.30 26.29 3.37
N VAL A 9 7.38 26.28 4.17
CA VAL A 9 7.64 25.21 5.16
C VAL A 9 6.55 25.20 6.23
N LYS A 10 6.16 26.37 6.75
CA LYS A 10 5.06 26.48 7.71
C LYS A 10 3.76 25.92 7.18
N GLN A 11 3.38 26.32 5.96
CA GLN A 11 2.17 25.83 5.31
C GLN A 11 2.21 24.30 5.08
N LEU A 12 3.37 23.74 4.74
CA LEU A 12 3.53 22.31 4.59
C LEU A 12 3.34 21.57 5.93
N VAL A 13 4.00 22.04 6.99
CA VAL A 13 3.86 21.46 8.34
C VAL A 13 2.42 21.55 8.84
N GLU A 14 1.73 22.67 8.62
CA GLU A 14 0.32 22.82 8.95
C GLU A 14 -0.55 21.80 8.22
N ARG A 15 -0.35 21.60 6.91
CA ARG A 15 -1.05 20.56 6.14
C ARG A 15 -0.78 19.16 6.67
N LEU A 16 0.47 18.84 7.02
CA LEU A 16 0.79 17.55 7.63
C LEU A 16 0.04 17.36 8.95
N ARG A 17 -0.01 18.38 9.81
CA ARG A 17 -0.80 18.34 11.06
C ARG A 17 -2.29 18.16 10.81
N GLU A 18 -2.84 18.77 9.77
CA GLU A 18 -4.24 18.58 9.38
C GLU A 18 -4.52 17.15 8.93
N ILE A 19 -3.67 16.60 8.06
CA ILE A 19 -3.77 15.21 7.59
C ILE A 19 -3.74 14.24 8.78
N GLN A 20 -2.79 14.41 9.70
CA GLN A 20 -2.69 13.55 10.89
C GLN A 20 -3.93 13.65 11.80
N LYS A 21 -4.63 14.78 11.83
CA LYS A 21 -5.88 14.92 12.60
C LYS A 21 -7.08 14.25 11.93
N GLN A 22 -7.05 14.10 10.61
CA GLN A 22 -8.17 13.63 9.80
C GLN A 22 -8.02 12.19 9.33
N SER A 23 -6.88 11.56 9.60
CA SER A 23 -6.55 10.22 9.12
C SER A 23 -5.81 9.41 10.19
N ASP A 24 -5.78 8.09 10.01
CA ASP A 24 -5.03 7.17 10.86
C ASP A 24 -3.52 7.13 10.51
N ILE A 25 -3.01 8.16 9.83
CA ILE A 25 -1.61 8.26 9.43
C ILE A 25 -0.82 8.90 10.56
N THR A 26 0.23 8.21 11.02
CA THR A 26 1.18 8.78 11.97
C THR A 26 2.31 9.47 11.21
N ILE A 27 2.45 10.77 11.42
CA ILE A 27 3.52 11.56 10.81
C ILE A 27 4.70 11.68 11.80
N PRO A 28 5.93 11.35 11.38
CA PRO A 28 7.10 11.45 12.23
C PRO A 28 7.29 12.87 12.78
N GLY A 29 7.70 12.96 14.05
CA GLY A 29 7.85 14.25 14.74
C GLY A 29 8.81 15.21 14.03
N TRP A 30 9.89 14.68 13.43
CA TRP A 30 10.87 15.48 12.69
C TRP A 30 10.29 16.08 11.40
N MET A 31 9.27 15.45 10.77
CA MET A 31 8.56 16.02 9.62
C MET A 31 7.66 17.19 10.01
N LEU A 32 7.27 17.28 11.30
CA LEU A 32 6.47 18.36 11.87
C LEU A 32 7.31 19.49 12.49
N ASP A 33 8.65 19.35 12.49
CA ASP A 33 9.58 20.37 12.94
C ASP A 33 9.98 21.29 11.77
N GLU A 34 9.43 22.50 11.76
CA GLU A 34 9.77 23.55 10.78
C GLU A 34 11.28 23.84 10.73
N ASN A 35 12.01 23.63 11.83
CA ASN A 35 13.43 23.89 11.92
C ASN A 35 14.29 22.74 11.39
N ARG A 36 13.72 21.57 11.12
CA ARG A 36 14.42 20.41 10.53
C ARG A 36 14.62 20.58 9.02
N TYR A 37 13.72 21.31 8.36
CA TYR A 37 13.73 21.51 6.91
C TYR A 37 15.01 22.22 6.44
N GLY A 38 15.69 21.62 5.47
CA GLY A 38 16.92 22.15 4.88
C GLY A 38 18.17 22.00 5.76
N LYS A 39 18.10 21.27 6.88
CA LYS A 39 19.27 20.97 7.72
C LYS A 39 19.83 19.58 7.42
N GLY A 40 20.67 19.50 6.40
CA GLY A 40 21.36 18.25 6.03
C GLY A 40 20.43 17.17 5.47
N GLU A 41 21.01 16.02 5.19
CA GLU A 41 20.32 14.85 4.65
C GLU A 41 19.47 14.16 5.74
N LEU A 42 18.55 13.29 5.31
CA LEU A 42 17.80 12.43 6.22
C LEU A 42 18.70 11.31 6.72
N THR A 43 18.67 11.04 8.02
CA THR A 43 19.30 9.84 8.58
C THR A 43 18.61 8.58 8.06
N VAL A 44 19.25 7.42 8.21
CA VAL A 44 18.66 6.14 7.80
C VAL A 44 17.36 5.88 8.58
N GLU A 45 17.33 6.24 9.85
CA GLU A 45 16.15 6.13 10.71
C GLU A 45 15.02 7.04 10.21
N GLU A 46 15.31 8.31 9.91
CA GLU A 46 14.32 9.25 9.38
C GLU A 46 13.78 8.76 8.02
N GLN A 47 14.62 8.21 7.16
CA GLN A 47 14.20 7.62 5.89
C GLN A 47 13.25 6.43 6.10
N ARG A 48 13.52 5.56 7.08
CA ARG A 48 12.67 4.41 7.40
C ARG A 48 11.32 4.84 7.98
N GLU A 49 11.33 5.79 8.92
CA GLU A 49 10.10 6.35 9.50
C GLU A 49 9.22 6.99 8.42
N TRP A 50 9.83 7.77 7.52
CA TRP A 50 9.12 8.34 6.37
C TRP A 50 8.54 7.24 5.47
N ALA A 51 9.31 6.21 5.17
CA ALA A 51 8.87 5.12 4.30
C ALA A 51 7.67 4.37 4.91
N GLU A 52 7.67 4.10 6.22
CA GLU A 52 6.56 3.47 6.92
C GLU A 52 5.26 4.29 6.78
N THR A 53 5.34 5.61 7.03
CA THR A 53 4.20 6.52 6.87
C THR A 53 3.65 6.54 5.43
N ILE A 54 4.53 6.57 4.42
CA ILE A 54 4.11 6.66 3.02
C ILE A 54 3.56 5.33 2.50
N VAL A 55 4.16 4.20 2.90
CA VAL A 55 3.71 2.85 2.48
C VAL A 55 2.26 2.61 2.87
N GLN A 56 1.80 3.09 4.03
CA GLN A 56 0.39 3.00 4.41
C GLN A 56 -0.54 3.65 3.38
N SER A 57 -0.17 4.84 2.88
CA SER A 57 -0.94 5.55 1.85
C SER A 57 -0.87 4.86 0.48
N MET A 58 0.32 4.38 0.10
CA MET A 58 0.50 3.64 -1.16
C MET A 58 -0.31 2.34 -1.17
N ARG A 59 -0.30 1.58 -0.06
CA ARG A 59 -1.11 0.38 0.12
C ARG A 59 -2.59 0.68 -0.05
N GLY A 60 -3.09 1.72 0.61
CA GLY A 60 -4.48 2.14 0.46
C GLY A 60 -4.84 2.52 -0.97
N THR A 61 -3.93 3.18 -1.68
CA THR A 61 -4.11 3.53 -3.10
C THR A 61 -4.19 2.27 -3.96
N VAL A 62 -3.28 1.32 -3.78
CA VAL A 62 -3.31 0.04 -4.52
C VAL A 62 -4.61 -0.72 -4.26
N ALA A 63 -5.05 -0.80 -3.00
CA ALA A 63 -6.30 -1.47 -2.64
C ALA A 63 -7.51 -0.82 -3.34
N LEU A 64 -7.61 0.50 -3.32
CA LEU A 64 -8.68 1.24 -3.99
C LEU A 64 -8.66 1.06 -5.51
N LEU A 65 -7.47 1.15 -6.14
CA LEU A 65 -7.33 0.94 -7.57
C LEU A 65 -7.73 -0.48 -7.99
N TYR A 66 -7.41 -1.48 -7.17
CA TYR A 66 -7.84 -2.85 -7.41
C TYR A 66 -9.36 -3.00 -7.29
N LEU A 67 -10.00 -2.41 -6.29
CA LEU A 67 -11.46 -2.41 -6.15
C LEU A 67 -12.15 -1.77 -7.37
N ILE A 68 -11.65 -0.62 -7.84
CA ILE A 68 -12.15 0.05 -9.04
C ILE A 68 -11.98 -0.85 -10.28
N SER A 69 -10.85 -1.56 -10.39
CA SER A 69 -10.63 -2.53 -11.47
C SER A 69 -11.64 -3.69 -11.39
N CYS A 70 -11.93 -4.20 -10.19
CA CYS A 70 -12.91 -5.25 -9.97
C CYS A 70 -14.33 -4.80 -10.32
N GLU A 71 -14.72 -3.59 -9.93
CA GLU A 71 -16.01 -3.00 -10.32
C GLU A 71 -16.13 -2.90 -11.85
N LYS A 72 -15.07 -2.46 -12.54
CA LYS A 72 -15.07 -2.41 -14.02
C LYS A 72 -15.23 -3.78 -14.66
N ARG A 73 -14.70 -4.84 -14.04
CA ARG A 73 -14.73 -6.21 -14.57
C ARG A 73 -16.02 -6.96 -14.25
N TRP A 74 -16.58 -6.79 -13.05
CA TRP A 74 -17.67 -7.62 -12.54
C TRP A 74 -18.86 -6.85 -11.99
N GLY A 75 -18.80 -5.52 -11.97
CA GLY A 75 -19.80 -4.65 -11.36
C GLY A 75 -19.85 -4.78 -9.84
N LEU A 76 -20.80 -4.06 -9.24
CA LEU A 76 -21.12 -4.17 -7.82
C LEU A 76 -22.26 -5.16 -7.59
N ARG A 77 -22.27 -5.81 -6.42
CA ARG A 77 -23.40 -6.63 -5.95
C ARG A 77 -23.91 -6.02 -4.65
N GLU A 78 -25.16 -5.56 -4.66
CA GLU A 78 -25.78 -4.91 -3.50
C GLU A 78 -24.97 -3.70 -2.98
N GLY A 79 -24.23 -3.03 -3.88
CA GLY A 79 -23.37 -1.90 -3.55
C GLY A 79 -21.96 -2.28 -3.11
N GLU A 80 -21.64 -3.58 -3.03
CA GLU A 80 -20.34 -4.08 -2.60
C GLU A 80 -19.47 -4.52 -3.80
N TYR A 81 -18.15 -4.37 -3.65
CA TYR A 81 -17.18 -4.84 -4.63
C TYR A 81 -17.07 -6.36 -4.59
N GLN A 82 -16.81 -6.96 -5.75
CA GLN A 82 -16.69 -8.41 -5.88
C GLN A 82 -15.63 -8.83 -6.89
N ILE A 83 -15.11 -10.04 -6.70
CA ILE A 83 -14.35 -10.78 -7.71
C ILE A 83 -15.08 -12.08 -8.03
N LYS A 84 -15.11 -12.45 -9.32
CA LYS A 84 -15.69 -13.70 -9.80
C LYS A 84 -14.61 -14.60 -10.37
N THR A 85 -14.50 -15.79 -9.80
CA THR A 85 -13.53 -16.80 -10.23
C THR A 85 -14.18 -18.18 -10.31
N GLY A 86 -14.41 -18.66 -11.54
CA GLY A 86 -15.18 -19.89 -11.77
C GLY A 86 -16.62 -19.75 -11.25
N GLU A 87 -17.10 -20.74 -10.49
CA GLU A 87 -18.41 -20.66 -9.81
C GLU A 87 -18.43 -19.76 -8.56
N PHE A 88 -17.27 -19.30 -8.07
CA PHE A 88 -17.19 -18.54 -6.83
C PHE A 88 -17.28 -17.03 -7.07
N THR A 89 -17.96 -16.35 -6.15
CA THR A 89 -17.99 -14.89 -6.05
C THR A 89 -17.57 -14.51 -4.65
N PHE A 90 -16.50 -13.72 -4.52
CA PHE A 90 -16.02 -13.23 -3.23
C PHE A 90 -16.33 -11.73 -3.09
N GLY A 91 -16.88 -11.35 -1.94
CA GLY A 91 -17.00 -9.94 -1.56
C GLY A 91 -15.62 -9.37 -1.23
N LEU A 92 -15.38 -8.13 -1.63
CA LEU A 92 -14.11 -7.45 -1.43
C LEU A 92 -14.31 -6.18 -0.61
N THR A 93 -13.45 -6.00 0.39
CA THR A 93 -13.31 -4.74 1.11
C THR A 93 -11.89 -4.21 0.93
N ARG A 94 -11.73 -2.90 1.10
CA ARG A 94 -10.41 -2.27 1.12
C ARG A 94 -9.52 -2.90 2.20
N GLU A 95 -10.06 -3.07 3.40
CA GLU A 95 -9.36 -3.67 4.54
C GLU A 95 -8.86 -5.10 4.24
N LEU A 96 -9.67 -5.94 3.57
CA LEU A 96 -9.25 -7.28 3.17
C LEU A 96 -8.01 -7.22 2.27
N ILE A 97 -8.03 -6.35 1.25
CA ILE A 97 -6.92 -6.21 0.30
C ILE A 97 -5.68 -5.68 1.01
N GLU A 98 -5.83 -4.63 1.82
CA GLU A 98 -4.70 -4.08 2.59
C GLU A 98 -4.06 -5.15 3.50
N ASN A 99 -4.86 -5.98 4.18
CA ASN A 99 -4.37 -7.06 5.02
C ASN A 99 -3.64 -8.15 4.23
N LEU A 100 -4.11 -8.48 3.01
CA LEU A 100 -3.41 -9.41 2.12
C LEU A 100 -2.03 -8.85 1.72
N LEU A 101 -1.97 -7.57 1.35
CA LEU A 101 -0.72 -6.91 0.97
C LEU A 101 0.27 -6.85 2.13
N ILE A 102 -0.18 -6.47 3.34
CA ILE A 102 0.67 -6.47 4.55
C ILE A 102 1.25 -7.86 4.79
N LYS A 103 0.38 -8.88 4.80
CA LYS A 103 0.76 -10.23 5.20
C LYS A 103 1.67 -10.93 4.20
N HIS A 104 1.40 -10.78 2.91
CA HIS A 104 2.05 -11.59 1.87
C HIS A 104 3.12 -10.83 1.08
N VAL A 105 3.03 -9.50 1.00
CA VAL A 105 3.99 -8.68 0.24
C VAL A 105 4.91 -7.93 1.19
N GLU A 106 4.36 -7.05 2.03
CA GLU A 106 5.17 -6.14 2.84
C GLU A 106 6.01 -6.89 3.87
N ARG A 107 5.39 -7.81 4.60
CA ARG A 107 6.09 -8.66 5.57
C ARG A 107 7.20 -9.47 4.91
N THR A 108 6.93 -10.05 3.74
CA THR A 108 7.92 -10.79 2.96
C THR A 108 9.12 -9.90 2.60
N LEU A 109 8.88 -8.69 2.11
CA LEU A 109 9.94 -7.75 1.74
C LEU A 109 10.78 -7.35 2.96
N ILE A 110 10.15 -7.09 4.11
CA ILE A 110 10.84 -6.75 5.36
C ILE A 110 11.68 -7.94 5.85
N GLU A 111 11.14 -9.16 5.81
CA GLU A 111 11.85 -10.37 6.22
C GLU A 111 13.07 -10.66 5.34
N HIS A 112 12.98 -10.40 4.02
CA HIS A 112 14.09 -10.61 3.09
C HIS A 112 15.11 -9.46 3.10
N ARG A 113 14.71 -8.24 3.47
CA ARG A 113 15.57 -7.05 3.53
C ARG A 113 15.46 -6.33 4.87
N PRO A 114 15.87 -6.97 5.99
CA PRO A 114 15.66 -6.42 7.33
C PRO A 114 16.44 -5.13 7.60
N GLN A 115 17.49 -4.84 6.83
CA GLN A 115 18.24 -3.58 6.93
C GLN A 115 17.52 -2.42 6.22
N GLU A 116 16.69 -2.70 5.22
CA GLU A 116 15.92 -1.67 4.49
C GLU A 116 14.55 -1.46 5.13
N GLN A 117 13.94 -2.51 5.68
CA GLN A 117 12.60 -2.48 6.29
C GLN A 117 11.57 -1.86 5.32
N TYR A 118 10.80 -0.86 5.76
CA TYR A 118 9.80 -0.19 4.94
C TYR A 118 10.38 0.56 3.73
N LEU A 119 11.68 0.84 3.67
CA LEU A 119 12.28 1.38 2.44
C LEU A 119 12.21 0.36 1.29
N ALA A 120 12.41 -0.93 1.56
CA ALA A 120 12.27 -1.98 0.55
C ALA A 120 10.82 -2.06 0.06
N VAL A 121 9.86 -1.91 0.98
CA VAL A 121 8.43 -1.91 0.67
C VAL A 121 8.09 -0.69 -0.21
N PHE A 122 8.50 0.50 0.20
CA PHE A 122 8.30 1.73 -0.58
C PHE A 122 8.85 1.58 -2.01
N GLN A 123 10.10 1.11 -2.15
CA GLN A 123 10.73 0.91 -3.46
C GLN A 123 9.93 -0.06 -4.33
N PHE A 124 9.39 -1.13 -3.75
CA PHE A 124 8.57 -2.10 -4.47
C PHE A 124 7.26 -1.48 -4.98
N TYR A 125 6.53 -0.78 -4.13
CA TYR A 125 5.30 -0.07 -4.54
C TYR A 125 5.60 1.00 -5.59
N TYR A 126 6.69 1.75 -5.43
CA TYR A 126 7.10 2.79 -6.37
C TYR A 126 7.43 2.19 -7.74
N ALA A 127 8.15 1.06 -7.79
CA ALA A 127 8.46 0.38 -9.03
C ALA A 127 7.20 -0.14 -9.75
N ASP A 128 6.19 -0.63 -9.01
CA ASP A 128 4.89 -1.01 -9.58
C ASP A 128 4.19 0.19 -10.23
N ASP A 129 4.11 1.31 -9.52
CA ASP A 129 3.50 2.55 -10.00
C ASP A 129 4.20 3.09 -11.27
N GLN A 130 5.53 3.08 -11.32
CA GLN A 130 6.28 3.45 -12.52
C GLN A 130 5.94 2.52 -13.69
N ARG A 131 5.92 1.20 -13.47
CA ARG A 131 5.56 0.24 -14.52
C ARG A 131 4.15 0.48 -15.07
N VAL A 132 3.18 0.81 -14.22
CA VAL A 132 1.81 1.12 -14.66
C VAL A 132 1.77 2.42 -15.46
N LYS A 133 2.51 3.45 -15.04
CA LYS A 133 2.62 4.73 -15.77
C LYS A 133 3.22 4.55 -17.17
N ASP A 134 4.15 3.61 -17.31
CA ASP A 134 4.76 3.25 -18.59
C ASP A 134 3.87 2.34 -19.45
N GLY A 135 2.60 2.13 -19.07
CA GLY A 135 1.63 1.34 -19.81
C GLY A 135 1.70 -0.16 -19.54
N GLY A 136 2.50 -0.59 -18.56
CA GLY A 136 2.57 -1.98 -18.12
C GLY A 136 1.39 -2.37 -17.22
N GLN A 137 1.23 -3.68 -17.00
CA GLN A 137 0.23 -4.22 -16.09
C GLN A 137 0.67 -4.06 -14.63
N SER A 138 -0.26 -3.79 -13.71
CA SER A 138 0.04 -3.78 -12.27
C SER A 138 0.31 -5.21 -11.77
N TRP A 139 1.41 -5.36 -11.03
CA TRP A 139 1.79 -6.62 -10.41
C TRP A 139 0.87 -6.90 -9.25
N PHE A 140 0.50 -5.88 -8.46
CA PHE A 140 -0.47 -6.03 -7.38
C PHE A 140 -1.81 -6.55 -7.87
N SER A 141 -2.30 -6.06 -9.02
CA SER A 141 -3.57 -6.56 -9.57
C SER A 141 -3.49 -8.04 -9.96
N SER A 142 -2.38 -8.44 -10.58
CA SER A 142 -2.15 -9.83 -11.00
C SER A 142 -1.99 -10.75 -9.79
N PHE A 143 -1.18 -10.33 -8.81
CA PHE A 143 -1.00 -11.02 -7.54
C PHE A 143 -2.31 -11.23 -6.77
N LEU A 144 -3.15 -10.20 -6.67
CA LEU A 144 -4.43 -10.31 -5.99
C LEU A 144 -5.38 -11.25 -6.74
N ASP A 145 -5.46 -11.15 -8.07
CA ASP A 145 -6.24 -12.08 -8.88
C ASP A 145 -5.79 -13.54 -8.65
N ASP A 146 -4.48 -13.79 -8.67
CA ASP A 146 -3.90 -15.12 -8.43
C ASP A 146 -4.26 -15.68 -7.04
N ILE A 147 -4.23 -14.85 -5.99
CA ILE A 147 -4.67 -15.26 -4.65
C ILE A 147 -6.13 -15.73 -4.64
N PHE A 148 -7.04 -14.97 -5.27
CA PHE A 148 -8.45 -15.32 -5.29
C PHE A 148 -8.73 -16.52 -6.20
N VAL A 149 -7.94 -16.70 -7.25
CA VAL A 149 -7.95 -17.91 -8.08
C VAL A 149 -7.51 -19.15 -7.30
N ASP A 150 -6.39 -19.08 -6.60
CA ASP A 150 -5.90 -20.18 -5.74
C ASP A 150 -6.92 -20.51 -4.64
N LEU A 151 -7.53 -19.49 -4.01
CA LEU A 151 -8.59 -19.70 -3.03
C LEU A 151 -9.80 -20.45 -3.63
N ALA A 152 -10.26 -20.06 -4.81
CA ALA A 152 -11.36 -20.73 -5.50
C ALA A 152 -11.04 -22.20 -5.82
N VAL A 153 -9.81 -22.49 -6.28
CA VAL A 153 -9.36 -23.86 -6.56
C VAL A 153 -9.36 -24.72 -5.30
N ARG A 154 -8.89 -24.17 -4.16
CA ARG A 154 -8.88 -24.88 -2.88
C ARG A 154 -10.27 -25.16 -2.35
N LEU A 155 -11.18 -24.19 -2.47
CA LEU A 155 -12.58 -24.38 -2.08
C LEU A 155 -13.27 -25.45 -2.92
N ARG A 156 -12.96 -25.53 -4.23
CA ARG A 156 -13.49 -26.58 -5.12
C ARG A 156 -12.96 -27.97 -4.78
N THR A 157 -11.67 -28.07 -4.45
CA THR A 157 -11.00 -29.36 -4.19
C THR A 157 -11.24 -29.88 -2.77
N GLY A 158 -11.81 -29.06 -1.88
CA GLY A 158 -12.06 -29.44 -0.49
C GLY A 158 -10.79 -29.50 0.35
N GLU A 159 -9.68 -28.94 -0.14
CA GLU A 159 -8.44 -28.84 0.62
C GLU A 159 -8.63 -27.92 1.83
N THR A 160 -8.21 -28.37 3.01
CA THR A 160 -8.16 -27.52 4.19
C THR A 160 -7.13 -26.41 3.97
N MET A 161 -7.54 -25.16 4.22
CA MET A 161 -6.70 -23.96 4.11
C MET A 161 -5.29 -24.22 4.67
N PRO A 162 -4.21 -24.16 3.87
CA PRO A 162 -2.88 -24.36 4.40
C PRO A 162 -2.52 -23.17 5.29
N VAL A 163 -2.04 -23.48 6.50
CA VAL A 163 -1.66 -22.51 7.53
C VAL A 163 -0.45 -21.66 7.10
N LYS A 164 0.20 -21.98 5.96
CA LYS A 164 1.32 -21.21 5.40
C LYS A 164 1.22 -21.08 3.87
N PRO A 165 1.41 -19.87 3.31
CA PRO A 165 1.49 -19.67 1.87
C PRO A 165 2.79 -20.29 1.33
N VAL A 166 2.67 -21.02 0.21
CA VAL A 166 3.81 -21.45 -0.60
C VAL A 166 4.21 -20.24 -1.45
N MET A 167 5.46 -19.78 -1.31
CA MET A 167 6.05 -18.82 -2.25
C MET A 167 6.67 -19.59 -3.41
N HIS A 168 6.39 -19.15 -4.64
CA HIS A 168 7.13 -19.54 -5.84
C HIS A 168 8.20 -18.49 -6.16
#